data_AF-A0A383BPR9-F1
#
_entry.id   AF-A0A383BPR9-F1
#
_cell.length_a   1.000
_cell.length_b   1.000
_cell.length_c   1.000
_cell.angle_alpha   90.00
_cell.angle_beta   90.00
_cell.angle_gamma   90.00
#
_symmetry.space_group_name_H-M   'P 1'
#
loop_
_entity.id
_entity.type
_entity.pdbx_description
1 polymer ?
#
loop_
_entity_poly.entity_id
_entity_poly.type
_entity_poly.pdbx_seq_one_letter_code
_entity_poly.pdbx_strand_id
1 'polypeptide(L)'
;KLRDKIKSSKDLKKFSKELKNIEKEITLFHAKAVNEIIKKIKIKVDFIGFHGQTIYHDAIEKISKQLGDGKLLSKLTKKTVVYDFRQNDLKNGGQGAPLTPIFHGLIAFKHKLIPPNIFINIGGIANMTYLGSQITGDGGSVGTEWSAHDLCLGNCLIDQWIRTHSKKNFDKDGKIALSGKINKAVLTHALNNYYESELFWGLQNKSMDPRDFDLSFARGLSLEDGAATLTEYTADILAKSLDGY
;
A
#
# COMPACT_ATOMS: atom_id res chain seq x y z
N LYS A 1 -9.26 8.71 -11.92
CA LYS A 1 -9.87 9.97 -12.43
C LYS A 1 -10.29 10.92 -11.31
N LEU A 2 -11.23 10.59 -10.42
CA LEU A 2 -11.60 11.53 -9.34
C LEU A 2 -10.56 11.57 -8.21
N ARG A 3 -10.03 10.41 -7.78
CA ARG A 3 -8.93 10.33 -6.80
C ARG A 3 -7.77 11.27 -7.17
N ASP A 4 -7.40 11.31 -8.44
CA ASP A 4 -6.28 12.13 -8.95
C ASP A 4 -6.53 13.64 -8.82
N LYS A 5 -7.80 14.06 -8.70
CA LYS A 5 -8.21 15.46 -8.47
C LYS A 5 -8.20 15.85 -6.99
N ILE A 6 -8.14 14.90 -6.06
CA ILE A 6 -8.12 15.17 -4.62
C ILE A 6 -6.67 15.26 -4.17
N LYS A 7 -6.14 16.47 -4.05
CA LYS A 7 -4.76 16.72 -3.61
C LYS A 7 -4.68 17.40 -2.24
N SER A 8 -5.79 17.94 -1.76
CA SER A 8 -5.88 18.64 -0.48
C SER A 8 -7.24 18.41 0.20
N SER A 9 -7.33 18.72 1.49
CA SER A 9 -8.59 18.74 2.23
C SER A 9 -9.63 19.70 1.62
N LYS A 10 -9.20 20.76 0.93
CA LYS A 10 -10.11 21.68 0.20
C LYS A 10 -10.79 20.98 -0.97
N ASP A 11 -10.09 20.07 -1.65
CA ASP A 11 -10.66 19.31 -2.77
C ASP A 11 -11.77 18.36 -2.31
N LEU A 12 -11.67 17.80 -1.10
CA LEU A 12 -12.75 17.00 -0.52
C LEU A 12 -14.07 17.77 -0.44
N LYS A 13 -14.01 19.06 -0.09
CA LYS A 13 -15.19 19.95 -0.06
C LYS A 13 -15.68 20.25 -1.48
N LYS A 14 -14.75 20.64 -2.37
CA LYS A 14 -15.02 20.97 -3.77
C LYS A 14 -15.75 19.86 -4.52
N PHE A 15 -15.31 18.61 -4.34
CA PHE A 15 -15.86 17.45 -5.04
C PHE A 15 -16.87 16.66 -4.20
N SER A 16 -17.36 17.20 -3.10
CA SER A 16 -18.22 16.50 -2.12
C SER A 16 -19.45 15.80 -2.73
N LYS A 17 -20.10 16.41 -3.73
CA LYS A 17 -21.26 15.82 -4.42
C LYS A 17 -20.87 14.58 -5.23
N GLU A 18 -19.79 14.65 -6.00
CA GLU A 18 -19.25 13.52 -6.77
C GLU A 18 -18.79 12.40 -5.84
N LEU A 19 -18.10 12.77 -4.76
CA LEU A 19 -17.61 11.83 -3.74
C LEU A 19 -18.75 11.07 -3.06
N LYS A 20 -19.88 11.71 -2.74
CA LYS A 20 -21.06 11.04 -2.17
C LYS A 20 -21.67 10.01 -3.13
N ASN A 21 -21.75 10.32 -4.41
CA ASN A 21 -22.27 9.38 -5.41
C ASN A 21 -21.36 8.15 -5.52
N ILE A 22 -20.05 8.37 -5.62
CA ILE A 22 -19.07 7.28 -5.70
C ILE A 22 -19.01 6.49 -4.40
N GLU A 23 -19.15 7.13 -3.23
CA GLU A 23 -19.25 6.45 -1.94
C GLU A 23 -20.40 5.43 -1.92
N LYS A 24 -21.57 5.82 -2.44
CA LYS A 24 -22.72 4.93 -2.57
C LYS A 24 -22.42 3.77 -3.52
N GLU A 25 -21.86 4.03 -4.69
CA GLU A 25 -21.48 2.99 -5.66
C GLU A 25 -20.49 1.98 -5.08
N ILE A 26 -19.42 2.47 -4.44
CA ILE A 26 -18.43 1.64 -3.75
C ILE A 26 -19.10 0.80 -2.65
N THR A 27 -20.02 1.39 -1.89
CA THR A 27 -20.73 0.68 -0.82
C THR A 27 -21.61 -0.45 -1.37
N LEU A 28 -22.37 -0.18 -2.44
CA LEU A 28 -23.21 -1.20 -3.10
C LEU A 28 -22.37 -2.32 -3.70
N PHE A 29 -21.23 -1.98 -4.32
CA PHE A 29 -20.27 -2.96 -4.82
C PHE A 29 -19.75 -3.87 -3.70
N HIS A 30 -19.32 -3.31 -2.57
CA HIS A 30 -18.85 -4.08 -1.42
C HIS A 30 -19.96 -4.92 -0.79
N ALA A 31 -21.18 -4.40 -0.68
CA ALA A 31 -22.31 -5.17 -0.16
C ALA A 31 -22.60 -6.41 -1.01
N LYS A 32 -22.53 -6.28 -2.34
CA LYS A 32 -22.65 -7.41 -3.26
C LYS A 32 -21.52 -8.42 -3.03
N ALA A 33 -20.27 -7.97 -3.02
CA ALA A 33 -19.11 -8.84 -2.80
C ALA A 33 -19.17 -9.59 -1.46
N VAL A 34 -19.50 -8.88 -0.37
CA VAL A 34 -19.67 -9.47 0.96
C VAL A 34 -20.76 -10.53 0.96
N ASN A 35 -21.93 -10.24 0.41
CA ASN A 35 -23.03 -11.20 0.36
C ASN A 35 -22.69 -12.44 -0.50
N GLU A 36 -21.93 -12.27 -1.57
CA GLU A 36 -21.41 -13.39 -2.36
C GLU A 36 -20.39 -14.24 -1.59
N ILE A 37 -19.50 -13.62 -0.81
CA ILE A 37 -18.55 -14.33 0.07
C ILE A 37 -19.30 -15.08 1.17
N ILE A 38 -20.23 -14.42 1.87
CA ILE A 38 -21.03 -15.03 2.96
C ILE A 38 -21.80 -16.26 2.46
N LYS A 39 -22.34 -16.23 1.24
CA LYS A 39 -23.02 -17.39 0.64
C LYS A 39 -22.10 -18.57 0.36
N LYS A 40 -20.81 -18.32 0.10
CA LYS A 40 -19.83 -19.36 -0.26
C LYS A 40 -19.17 -20.00 0.96
N ILE A 41 -19.00 -19.24 2.04
CA ILE A 41 -18.34 -19.74 3.25
C ILE A 41 -19.34 -20.47 4.15
N LYS A 42 -18.89 -21.53 4.82
CA LYS A 42 -19.71 -22.32 5.75
C LYS A 42 -19.61 -21.85 7.21
N ILE A 43 -19.08 -20.66 7.44
CA ILE A 43 -18.86 -20.09 8.78
C ILE A 43 -19.83 -18.94 9.05
N LYS A 44 -20.26 -18.82 10.31
CA LYS A 44 -21.04 -17.67 10.76
C LYS A 44 -20.13 -16.44 10.81
N VAL A 45 -20.48 -15.40 10.07
CA VAL A 45 -19.81 -14.10 10.15
C VAL A 45 -20.48 -13.26 11.24
N ASP A 46 -19.72 -12.86 12.26
CA ASP A 46 -20.21 -12.01 13.35
C ASP A 46 -20.14 -10.52 12.97
N PHE A 47 -19.04 -10.09 12.36
CA PHE A 47 -18.86 -8.71 11.90
C PHE A 47 -17.97 -8.62 10.65
N ILE A 48 -17.99 -7.45 10.02
CA ILE A 48 -17.19 -7.10 8.85
C ILE A 48 -16.25 -5.96 9.23
N GLY A 49 -14.95 -6.14 9.03
CA GLY A 49 -14.00 -5.03 9.00
C GLY A 49 -13.99 -4.37 7.63
N PHE A 50 -14.32 -3.08 7.56
CA PHE A 50 -14.46 -2.35 6.30
C PHE A 50 -13.58 -1.09 6.28
N HIS A 51 -12.43 -1.21 5.65
CA HIS A 51 -11.51 -0.08 5.47
C HIS A 51 -12.07 0.97 4.49
N GLY A 52 -12.75 0.53 3.44
CA GLY A 52 -13.16 1.39 2.33
C GLY A 52 -12.00 1.77 1.40
N GLN A 53 -12.27 2.70 0.49
CA GLN A 53 -11.31 3.16 -0.51
C GLN A 53 -10.71 4.51 -0.14
N THR A 54 -9.43 4.56 0.22
CA THR A 54 -8.74 5.84 0.51
C THR A 54 -8.77 6.75 -0.71
N ILE A 55 -9.20 8.00 -0.50
CA ILE A 55 -9.13 9.09 -1.48
C ILE A 55 -8.26 10.24 -1.02
N TYR A 56 -8.04 10.37 0.28
CA TYR A 56 -7.22 11.41 0.87
C TYR A 56 -6.71 10.94 2.23
N HIS A 57 -5.46 11.27 2.54
CA HIS A 57 -4.86 11.02 3.82
C HIS A 57 -3.75 12.04 4.06
N ASP A 58 -3.87 12.77 5.15
CA ASP A 58 -2.86 13.69 5.63
C ASP A 58 -2.85 13.62 7.16
N ALA A 59 -1.73 13.16 7.71
CA ALA A 59 -1.58 12.98 9.15
C ALA A 59 -1.33 14.30 9.90
N ILE A 60 -0.73 15.30 9.22
CA ILE A 60 -0.49 16.64 9.77
C ILE A 60 -1.84 17.36 9.94
N GLU A 61 -2.69 17.30 8.92
CA GLU A 61 -4.06 17.84 8.98
C GLU A 61 -4.99 16.98 9.86
N LYS A 62 -4.56 15.78 10.27
CA LYS A 62 -5.36 14.76 10.98
C LYS A 62 -6.64 14.37 10.25
N ILE A 63 -6.57 14.31 8.92
CA ILE A 63 -7.69 13.94 8.04
C ILE A 63 -7.33 12.68 7.26
N SER A 64 -8.19 11.66 7.36
CA SER A 64 -8.17 10.52 6.45
C SER A 64 -9.58 10.27 5.94
N LYS A 65 -9.75 10.24 4.62
CA LYS A 65 -11.04 9.95 4.00
C LYS A 65 -10.95 8.68 3.17
N GLN A 66 -11.65 7.66 3.66
CA GLN A 66 -11.99 6.46 2.92
C GLN A 66 -13.44 6.57 2.43
N LEU A 67 -13.67 6.23 1.16
CA LEU A 67 -15.00 6.09 0.61
C LEU A 67 -15.58 4.73 0.98
N GLY A 68 -16.79 4.78 1.50
CA GLY A 68 -17.60 3.64 1.87
C GLY A 68 -18.48 3.99 3.06
N ASP A 69 -19.79 3.86 2.91
CA ASP A 69 -20.76 4.06 3.99
C ASP A 69 -20.92 2.77 4.79
N GLY A 70 -20.22 2.68 5.92
CA GLY A 70 -20.29 1.53 6.82
C GLY A 70 -21.69 1.27 7.39
N LYS A 71 -22.51 2.31 7.59
CA LYS A 71 -23.89 2.17 8.09
C LYS A 71 -24.78 1.56 7.01
N LEU A 72 -24.67 2.03 5.77
CA LEU A 72 -25.37 1.45 4.64
C LEU A 72 -24.90 0.02 4.38
N LEU A 73 -23.60 -0.26 4.42
CA LEU A 73 -23.06 -1.61 4.28
C LEU A 73 -23.62 -2.55 5.34
N SER A 74 -23.72 -2.10 6.59
CA SER A 74 -24.30 -2.88 7.69
C SER A 74 -25.76 -3.25 7.41
N LYS A 75 -26.57 -2.27 6.96
CA LYS A 75 -27.97 -2.50 6.58
C LYS A 75 -28.10 -3.52 5.44
N LEU A 76 -27.26 -3.41 4.40
CA LEU A 76 -27.33 -4.26 3.21
C LEU A 76 -26.85 -5.69 3.43
N THR A 77 -25.92 -5.90 4.36
CA THR A 77 -25.33 -7.21 4.68
C THR A 77 -25.98 -7.88 5.89
N LYS A 78 -26.76 -7.12 6.69
CA LYS A 78 -27.32 -7.56 7.97
C LYS A 78 -26.23 -8.04 8.95
N LYS A 79 -25.08 -7.38 8.93
CA LYS A 79 -23.92 -7.64 9.77
C LYS A 79 -23.46 -6.37 10.47
N THR A 80 -22.86 -6.53 11.65
CA THR A 80 -22.11 -5.45 12.29
C THR A 80 -20.94 -5.09 11.39
N VAL A 81 -20.74 -3.79 11.14
CA VAL A 81 -19.62 -3.29 10.34
C VAL A 81 -18.75 -2.40 11.20
N VAL A 82 -17.47 -2.74 11.33
CA VAL A 82 -16.43 -1.93 11.97
C VAL A 82 -15.67 -1.22 10.85
N TYR A 83 -15.58 0.11 10.90
CA TYR A 83 -15.03 0.94 9.81
C TYR A 83 -14.37 2.21 10.37
N ASP A 84 -13.81 3.04 9.49
CA ASP A 84 -13.16 4.34 9.83
C ASP A 84 -11.88 4.21 10.67
N PHE A 85 -11.14 3.11 10.48
CA PHE A 85 -9.94 2.77 11.28
C PHE A 85 -8.89 3.89 11.29
N ARG A 86 -8.55 4.45 10.11
CA ARG A 86 -7.49 5.45 9.99
C ARG A 86 -7.84 6.76 10.65
N GLN A 87 -9.08 7.23 10.42
CA GLN A 87 -9.55 8.46 11.04
C GLN A 87 -9.67 8.31 12.56
N ASN A 88 -10.00 7.11 13.05
CA ASN A 88 -10.02 6.82 14.48
C ASN A 88 -8.61 6.85 15.09
N ASP A 89 -7.61 6.29 14.42
CA ASP A 89 -6.21 6.35 14.86
C ASP A 89 -5.69 7.80 14.93
N LEU A 90 -5.94 8.61 13.89
CA LEU A 90 -5.61 10.04 13.86
C LEU A 90 -6.24 10.83 15.02
N LYS A 91 -7.50 10.51 15.37
CA LYS A 91 -8.19 11.14 16.51
C LYS A 91 -7.55 10.82 17.86
N ASN A 92 -6.84 9.69 17.96
CA ASN A 92 -6.14 9.24 19.16
C ASN A 92 -4.63 9.56 19.12
N GLY A 93 -4.21 10.45 18.23
CA GLY A 93 -2.81 10.93 18.16
C GLY A 93 -1.87 10.05 17.32
N GLY A 94 -2.38 8.99 16.70
CA GLY A 94 -1.63 8.22 15.72
C GLY A 94 -1.51 8.94 14.37
N GLN A 95 -0.86 8.29 13.41
CA GLN A 95 -0.61 8.83 12.06
C GLN A 95 -1.66 8.35 11.05
N GLY A 96 -2.60 7.48 11.43
CA GLY A 96 -3.60 6.88 10.53
C GLY A 96 -3.04 5.83 9.57
N ALA A 97 -1.73 5.61 9.57
CA ALA A 97 -1.02 4.70 8.70
C ALA A 97 0.44 4.48 9.16
N PRO A 98 1.04 3.32 8.81
CA PRO A 98 0.37 2.07 8.45
C PRO A 98 -0.24 1.40 9.70
N LEU A 99 -1.43 0.78 9.56
CA LEU A 99 -2.11 0.07 10.66
C LEU A 99 -1.75 -1.43 10.73
N THR A 100 -1.02 -1.92 9.72
CA THR A 100 -0.56 -3.30 9.61
C THR A 100 0.43 -3.77 10.69
N PRO A 101 1.22 -2.92 11.36
CA PRO A 101 2.17 -3.40 12.37
C PRO A 101 1.55 -4.21 13.51
N ILE A 102 0.36 -3.82 13.97
CA ILE A 102 -0.36 -4.56 15.01
C ILE A 102 -0.66 -5.99 14.54
N PHE A 103 -1.12 -6.14 13.29
CA PHE A 103 -1.41 -7.45 12.72
C PHE A 103 -0.14 -8.29 12.52
N HIS A 104 0.95 -7.69 12.04
CA HIS A 104 2.24 -8.36 11.92
C HIS A 104 2.78 -8.83 13.28
N GLY A 105 2.64 -8.00 14.32
CA GLY A 105 2.95 -8.37 15.70
C GLY A 105 2.14 -9.58 16.19
N LEU A 106 0.84 -9.62 15.90
CA LEU A 106 0.00 -10.78 16.22
C LEU A 106 0.44 -12.05 15.45
N ILE A 107 0.86 -11.93 14.19
CA ILE A 107 1.42 -13.07 13.44
C ILE A 107 2.72 -13.54 14.10
N ALA A 108 3.65 -12.63 14.38
CA ALA A 108 4.92 -12.97 15.02
C ALA A 108 4.71 -13.66 16.36
N PHE A 109 3.81 -13.15 17.19
CA PHE A 109 3.42 -13.77 18.45
C PHE A 109 2.80 -15.16 18.25
N LYS A 110 1.81 -15.29 17.37
CA LYS A 110 1.11 -16.56 17.08
C LYS A 110 2.09 -17.65 16.63
N HIS A 111 3.07 -17.28 15.81
CA HIS A 111 4.06 -18.20 15.25
C HIS A 111 5.35 -18.28 16.08
N LYS A 112 5.41 -17.59 17.23
CA LYS A 112 6.58 -17.55 18.12
C LYS A 112 7.88 -17.18 17.38
N LEU A 113 7.79 -16.22 16.46
CA LEU A 113 8.95 -15.75 15.73
C LEU A 113 9.89 -15.01 16.67
N ILE A 114 11.20 -15.27 16.56
CA ILE A 114 12.22 -14.62 17.37
C ILE A 114 12.61 -13.32 16.66
N PRO A 115 12.47 -12.14 17.29
CA PRO A 115 12.91 -10.87 16.71
C PRO A 115 14.43 -10.82 16.43
N PRO A 116 14.89 -10.02 15.46
CA PRO A 116 14.08 -9.09 14.66
C PRO A 116 13.29 -9.79 13.55
N ASN A 117 12.09 -9.27 13.26
CA ASN A 117 11.27 -9.74 12.14
C ASN A 117 10.94 -8.59 11.19
N ILE A 118 11.06 -8.85 9.88
CA ILE A 118 10.64 -7.92 8.84
C ILE A 118 9.49 -8.54 8.05
N PHE A 119 8.35 -7.87 8.03
CA PHE A 119 7.21 -8.21 7.18
C PHE A 119 7.21 -7.27 5.97
N ILE A 120 7.28 -7.84 4.76
CA ILE A 120 7.29 -7.06 3.51
C ILE A 120 5.97 -7.28 2.79
N ASN A 121 5.27 -6.21 2.46
CA ASN A 121 4.15 -6.23 1.53
C ASN A 121 4.56 -5.58 0.21
N ILE A 122 4.53 -6.35 -0.87
CA ILE A 122 4.84 -5.88 -2.24
C ILE A 122 3.52 -5.61 -2.97
N GLY A 123 2.93 -4.44 -2.69
CA GLY A 123 1.76 -3.93 -3.40
C GLY A 123 2.14 -3.15 -4.65
N GLY A 124 1.34 -2.16 -5.04
CA GLY A 124 1.81 -1.14 -5.98
C GLY A 124 3.01 -0.36 -5.43
N ILE A 125 3.00 -0.12 -4.13
CA ILE A 125 4.13 0.39 -3.32
C ILE A 125 4.54 -0.76 -2.40
N ALA A 126 5.85 -0.98 -2.26
CA ALA A 126 6.39 -1.90 -1.28
C ALA A 126 6.53 -1.19 0.07
N ASN A 127 6.11 -1.83 1.16
CA ASN A 127 6.29 -1.32 2.51
C ASN A 127 6.74 -2.43 3.45
N MET A 128 7.38 -2.02 4.54
CA MET A 128 7.79 -2.94 5.60
C MET A 128 7.14 -2.62 6.93
N THR A 129 7.07 -3.66 7.76
CA THR A 129 7.01 -3.54 9.21
C THR A 129 8.22 -4.23 9.79
N TYR A 130 9.02 -3.51 10.56
CA TYR A 130 10.06 -4.06 11.41
C TYR A 130 9.50 -4.27 12.81
N LEU A 131 9.73 -5.47 13.36
CA LEU A 131 9.44 -5.83 14.73
C LEU A 131 10.76 -6.20 15.41
N GLY A 132 11.41 -5.23 16.05
CA GLY A 132 12.64 -5.42 16.80
C GLY A 132 12.44 -6.07 18.17
N SER A 133 13.52 -6.12 18.95
CA SER A 133 13.51 -6.65 20.32
C SER A 133 12.71 -5.77 21.28
N GLN A 134 12.36 -6.31 22.45
CA GLN A 134 11.86 -5.48 23.54
C GLN A 134 12.94 -4.48 23.94
N ILE A 135 12.55 -3.21 24.07
CA ILE A 135 13.40 -2.17 24.61
C ILE A 135 12.91 -1.88 26.04
N THR A 136 13.80 -1.99 27.01
CA THR A 136 13.56 -1.48 28.36
C THR A 136 14.01 -0.03 28.41
N GLY A 137 13.05 0.90 28.52
CA GLY A 137 13.32 2.32 28.72
C GLY A 137 13.66 2.64 30.18
N ASP A 138 14.19 3.83 30.41
CA ASP A 138 14.42 4.37 31.75
C ASP A 138 13.10 4.35 32.56
N GLY A 139 13.17 3.88 33.81
CA GLY A 139 12.00 3.70 34.66
C GLY A 139 11.23 2.39 34.48
N GLY A 140 11.79 1.41 33.75
CA GLY A 140 11.20 0.06 33.64
C GLY A 140 10.04 -0.07 32.66
N SER A 141 9.87 0.93 31.78
CA SER A 141 8.90 0.85 30.68
C SER A 141 9.39 -0.16 29.65
N VAL A 142 8.56 -1.17 29.34
CA VAL A 142 8.85 -2.14 28.28
C VAL A 142 8.14 -1.67 27.01
N GLY A 143 8.93 -1.21 26.05
CA GLY A 143 8.47 -0.89 24.70
C GLY A 143 8.86 -1.97 23.71
N THR A 144 8.35 -1.85 22.49
CA THR A 144 8.80 -2.64 21.36
C THR A 144 9.32 -1.71 20.27
N GLU A 145 10.47 -2.06 19.68
CA GLU A 145 11.03 -1.32 18.54
C GLU A 145 10.25 -1.66 17.26
N TRP A 146 9.03 -1.14 17.14
CA TRP A 146 8.19 -1.39 15.98
C TRP A 146 8.17 -0.16 15.09
N SER A 147 8.51 -0.35 13.82
CA SER A 147 8.46 0.71 12.82
C SER A 147 7.85 0.17 11.54
N ALA A 148 7.25 1.05 10.75
CA ALA A 148 6.72 0.70 9.45
C ALA A 148 6.64 1.92 8.54
N HIS A 149 7.03 1.73 7.29
CA HIS A 149 7.18 2.78 6.30
C HIS A 149 7.17 2.18 4.88
N ASP A 150 6.97 3.04 3.88
CA ASP A 150 7.10 2.68 2.47
C ASP A 150 8.59 2.52 2.14
N LEU A 151 8.96 1.45 1.42
CA LEU A 151 10.35 1.14 1.03
C LEU A 151 10.67 1.66 -0.37
N CYS A 152 9.85 1.29 -1.34
CA CYS A 152 10.04 1.65 -2.74
C CYS A 152 8.74 1.44 -3.54
N LEU A 153 8.78 1.70 -4.85
CA LEU A 153 7.73 1.21 -5.73
C LEU A 153 7.80 -0.31 -5.85
N GLY A 154 6.65 -0.96 -5.66
CA GLY A 154 6.47 -2.39 -5.87
C GLY A 154 6.03 -2.68 -7.31
N ASN A 155 4.86 -3.28 -7.47
CA ASN A 155 4.34 -3.72 -8.76
C ASN A 155 3.87 -2.56 -9.67
N CYS A 156 3.74 -1.33 -9.20
CA CYS A 156 3.08 -0.28 -9.99
C CYS A 156 3.84 0.05 -11.30
N LEU A 157 5.17 0.03 -11.28
CA LEU A 157 6.03 0.26 -12.46
C LEU A 157 5.87 -0.86 -13.48
N ILE A 158 5.95 -2.10 -13.02
CA ILE A 158 5.78 -3.30 -13.82
C ILE A 158 4.38 -3.30 -14.44
N ASP A 159 3.34 -3.09 -13.64
CA ASP A 159 1.96 -3.08 -14.12
C ASP A 159 1.70 -1.95 -15.13
N GLN A 160 2.30 -0.77 -14.92
CA GLN A 160 2.20 0.34 -15.86
C GLN A 160 2.89 0.01 -17.19
N TRP A 161 4.08 -0.62 -17.14
CA TRP A 161 4.76 -1.10 -18.33
C TRP A 161 3.92 -2.10 -19.11
N ILE A 162 3.36 -3.11 -18.42
CA ILE A 162 2.51 -4.12 -19.02
C ILE A 162 1.25 -3.53 -19.65
N ARG A 163 0.58 -2.57 -18.99
CA ARG A 163 -0.60 -1.89 -19.54
C ARG A 163 -0.28 -1.02 -20.75
N THR A 164 0.93 -0.45 -20.82
CA THR A 164 1.34 0.44 -21.90
C THR A 164 1.77 -0.34 -23.14
N HIS A 165 2.37 -1.52 -22.96
CA HIS A 165 2.98 -2.31 -24.04
C HIS A 165 2.20 -3.58 -24.38
N SER A 166 1.07 -3.84 -23.72
CA SER A 166 0.23 -5.02 -23.97
C SER A 166 -1.25 -4.77 -23.64
N LYS A 167 -2.10 -5.79 -23.88
CA LYS A 167 -3.52 -5.78 -23.47
C LYS A 167 -3.76 -6.31 -22.05
N LYS A 168 -2.70 -6.64 -21.30
CA LYS A 168 -2.79 -7.18 -19.94
C LYS A 168 -2.73 -6.07 -18.89
N ASN A 169 -3.18 -6.39 -17.67
CA ASN A 169 -3.21 -5.43 -16.56
C ASN A 169 -1.95 -5.45 -15.68
N PHE A 170 -1.29 -6.60 -15.59
CA PHE A 170 -0.09 -6.88 -14.80
C PHE A 170 0.64 -8.10 -15.36
N ASP A 171 1.88 -8.32 -14.93
CA ASP A 171 2.64 -9.52 -15.32
C ASP A 171 2.26 -10.71 -14.43
N LYS A 172 1.40 -11.58 -14.97
CA LYS A 172 0.90 -12.72 -14.21
C LYS A 172 2.00 -13.75 -13.98
N ASP A 173 2.27 -14.02 -12.70
CA ASP A 173 3.30 -14.94 -12.22
C ASP A 173 4.72 -14.55 -12.69
N GLY A 174 4.95 -13.28 -13.06
CA GLY A 174 6.25 -12.80 -13.55
C GLY A 174 6.69 -13.39 -14.90
N LYS A 175 5.76 -13.96 -15.69
CA LYS A 175 6.10 -14.73 -16.90
C LYS A 175 6.71 -13.89 -18.01
N ILE A 176 6.25 -12.65 -18.17
CA ILE A 176 6.75 -11.74 -19.21
C ILE A 176 8.17 -11.29 -18.85
N ALA A 177 8.38 -10.85 -17.61
CA ALA A 177 9.69 -10.52 -17.09
C ALA A 177 10.67 -11.71 -17.17
N LEU A 178 10.23 -12.92 -16.81
CA LEU A 178 11.06 -14.13 -16.87
C LEU A 178 11.51 -14.50 -18.30
N SER A 179 10.70 -14.15 -19.31
CA SER A 179 11.07 -14.38 -20.72
C SER A 179 12.00 -13.32 -21.31
N GLY A 180 12.16 -12.19 -20.61
CA GLY A 180 13.01 -11.08 -21.03
C GLY A 180 14.46 -11.21 -20.57
N LYS A 181 15.28 -10.28 -21.02
CA LYS A 181 16.64 -10.07 -20.54
C LYS A 181 16.74 -8.70 -19.88
N ILE A 182 17.32 -8.68 -18.68
CA ILE A 182 17.61 -7.44 -17.97
C ILE A 182 18.59 -6.61 -18.81
N ASN A 183 18.20 -5.39 -19.19
CA ASN A 183 19.11 -4.45 -19.82
C ASN A 183 19.97 -3.78 -18.73
N LYS A 184 21.18 -4.32 -18.53
CA LYS A 184 22.09 -3.87 -17.46
C LYS A 184 22.47 -2.39 -17.57
N ALA A 185 22.69 -1.86 -18.77
CA ALA A 185 23.06 -0.46 -18.94
C ALA A 185 21.93 0.48 -18.50
N VAL A 186 20.70 0.16 -18.90
CA VAL A 186 19.50 0.90 -18.48
C VAL A 186 19.27 0.77 -16.97
N LEU A 187 19.38 -0.45 -16.43
CA LEU A 187 19.22 -0.72 -14.99
C LEU A 187 20.21 0.10 -14.16
N THR A 188 21.51 0.02 -14.48
CA THR A 188 22.56 0.74 -13.74
C THR A 188 22.34 2.25 -13.79
N HIS A 189 21.98 2.80 -14.95
CA HIS A 189 21.68 4.22 -15.07
C HIS A 189 20.47 4.62 -14.20
N ALA A 190 19.39 3.85 -14.23
CA ALA A 190 18.18 4.12 -13.45
C ALA A 190 18.43 4.03 -11.94
N LEU A 191 19.20 3.03 -11.47
CA LEU A 191 19.55 2.87 -10.06
C LEU A 191 20.41 4.01 -9.55
N ASN A 192 21.44 4.41 -10.30
CA ASN A 192 22.29 5.54 -9.92
C ASN A 192 21.46 6.83 -9.76
N ASN A 193 20.60 7.13 -10.74
CA ASN A 193 19.71 8.29 -10.65
C ASN A 193 18.78 8.21 -9.42
N TYR A 194 18.30 7.02 -9.08
CA TYR A 194 17.43 6.83 -7.91
C TYR A 194 18.18 7.06 -6.60
N TYR A 195 19.36 6.47 -6.43
CA TYR A 195 20.15 6.60 -5.20
C TYR A 195 20.74 8.00 -4.98
N GLU A 196 20.93 8.77 -6.05
CA GLU A 196 21.31 10.18 -5.97
C GLU A 196 20.12 11.12 -5.72
N SER A 197 18.89 10.62 -5.85
CA SER A 197 17.68 11.45 -5.72
C SER A 197 17.34 11.79 -4.27
N GLU A 198 16.71 12.96 -4.06
CA GLU A 198 16.10 13.33 -2.78
C GLU A 198 15.01 12.35 -2.35
N LEU A 199 14.44 11.56 -3.27
CA LEU A 199 13.51 10.49 -2.91
C LEU A 199 14.26 9.49 -2.01
N PHE A 200 15.41 8.96 -2.42
CA PHE A 200 16.13 7.98 -1.59
C PHE A 200 16.49 8.53 -0.18
N TRP A 201 16.91 9.80 -0.09
CA TRP A 201 17.38 10.39 1.17
C TRP A 201 16.28 11.04 2.03
N GLY A 202 15.17 11.47 1.44
CA GLY A 202 14.10 12.25 2.10
C GLY A 202 12.83 11.44 2.45
N LEU A 203 12.80 10.15 2.13
CA LEU A 203 11.61 9.29 2.22
C LEU A 203 11.10 8.99 3.64
N GLN A 204 11.76 9.45 4.71
CA GLN A 204 11.33 9.09 6.06
C GLN A 204 9.97 9.68 6.47
N ASN A 205 9.45 10.72 5.79
CA ASN A 205 8.24 11.43 6.22
C ASN A 205 7.13 11.56 5.16
N LYS A 206 7.25 10.93 3.98
CA LYS A 206 6.26 11.09 2.90
C LYS A 206 5.89 9.73 2.28
N SER A 207 4.59 9.43 2.21
CA SER A 207 4.10 8.26 1.46
C SER A 207 4.44 8.42 -0.02
N MET A 208 4.91 7.34 -0.65
CA MET A 208 5.23 7.32 -2.06
C MET A 208 3.98 7.38 -2.94
N ASP A 209 4.09 8.01 -4.10
CA ASP A 209 3.07 7.98 -5.14
C ASP A 209 3.67 7.44 -6.45
N PRO A 210 3.04 6.48 -7.14
CA PRO A 210 3.49 6.02 -8.45
C PRO A 210 3.69 7.14 -9.48
N ARG A 211 3.03 8.30 -9.31
CA ARG A 211 3.18 9.48 -10.17
C ARG A 211 4.53 10.19 -10.01
N ASP A 212 5.24 9.94 -8.91
CA ASP A 212 6.52 10.57 -8.63
C ASP A 212 7.69 9.89 -9.39
N PHE A 213 7.41 8.87 -10.21
CA PHE A 213 8.42 8.04 -10.85
C PHE A 213 8.27 8.00 -12.37
N ASP A 214 9.39 8.13 -13.07
CA ASP A 214 9.48 8.15 -14.51
C ASP A 214 9.94 6.79 -15.07
N LEU A 215 9.18 6.24 -16.02
CA LEU A 215 9.51 5.01 -16.75
C LEU A 215 10.29 5.26 -18.04
N SER A 216 10.64 6.51 -18.34
CA SER A 216 11.31 6.89 -19.59
C SER A 216 12.64 6.17 -19.80
N PHE A 217 13.33 5.76 -18.73
CA PHE A 217 14.58 5.01 -18.81
C PHE A 217 14.41 3.64 -19.49
N ALA A 218 13.23 3.03 -19.40
CA ALA A 218 12.93 1.75 -20.05
C ALA A 218 12.48 1.91 -21.51
N ARG A 219 12.40 3.13 -22.03
CA ARG A 219 11.91 3.40 -23.39
C ARG A 219 12.79 2.74 -24.45
N GLY A 220 12.15 2.10 -25.43
CA GLY A 220 12.84 1.40 -26.52
C GLY A 220 13.19 -0.05 -26.22
N LEU A 221 12.98 -0.52 -24.99
CA LEU A 221 13.05 -1.95 -24.67
C LEU A 221 11.83 -2.69 -25.23
N SER A 222 12.01 -4.00 -25.49
CA SER A 222 10.89 -4.90 -25.78
C SER A 222 9.96 -5.01 -24.56
N LEU A 223 8.75 -5.52 -24.75
CA LEU A 223 7.81 -5.76 -23.66
C LEU A 223 8.46 -6.61 -22.56
N GLU A 224 9.13 -7.68 -22.96
CA GLU A 224 9.78 -8.67 -22.10
C GLU A 224 11.01 -8.09 -21.40
N ASP A 225 11.93 -7.44 -22.14
CA ASP A 225 13.16 -6.87 -21.57
C ASP A 225 12.85 -5.70 -20.64
N GLY A 226 11.85 -4.87 -20.99
CA GLY A 226 11.40 -3.79 -20.13
C GLY A 226 10.78 -4.31 -18.84
N ALA A 227 9.95 -5.36 -18.90
CA ALA A 227 9.40 -6.00 -17.72
C ALA A 227 10.51 -6.59 -16.84
N ALA A 228 11.46 -7.33 -17.43
CA ALA A 228 12.59 -7.91 -16.72
C ALA A 228 13.44 -6.84 -16.00
N THR A 229 13.76 -5.75 -16.71
CA THR A 229 14.56 -4.64 -16.19
C THR A 229 13.86 -3.90 -15.05
N LEU A 230 12.55 -3.66 -15.18
CA LEU A 230 11.76 -2.99 -14.13
C LEU A 230 11.57 -3.87 -12.89
N THR A 231 11.40 -5.18 -13.08
CA THR A 231 11.34 -6.14 -11.97
C THR A 231 12.67 -6.16 -11.20
N GLU A 232 13.81 -6.22 -11.90
CA GLU A 232 15.12 -6.17 -11.25
C GLU A 232 15.36 -4.82 -10.55
N TYR A 233 14.98 -3.71 -11.18
CA TYR A 233 15.07 -2.38 -10.59
C TYR A 233 14.31 -2.27 -9.26
N THR A 234 13.08 -2.78 -9.19
CA THR A 234 12.31 -2.84 -7.94
C THR A 234 12.98 -3.76 -6.91
N ALA A 235 13.50 -4.92 -7.32
CA ALA A 235 14.12 -5.88 -6.42
C ALA A 235 15.42 -5.34 -5.80
N ASP A 236 16.26 -4.66 -6.58
CA ASP A 236 17.52 -4.08 -6.13
C ASP A 236 17.30 -2.96 -5.12
N ILE A 237 16.36 -2.03 -5.40
CA ILE A 237 15.98 -0.99 -4.45
C ILE A 237 15.42 -1.60 -3.16
N LEU A 238 14.50 -2.57 -3.28
CA LEU A 238 13.91 -3.23 -2.13
C LEU A 238 14.98 -3.88 -1.24
N ALA A 239 15.93 -4.60 -1.84
CA ALA A 239 17.05 -5.22 -1.12
C ALA A 239 17.90 -4.14 -0.43
N LYS A 240 18.26 -3.08 -1.15
CA LYS A 240 19.07 -1.98 -0.62
C LYS A 240 18.40 -1.26 0.55
N SER A 241 17.09 -1.07 0.50
CA SER A 241 16.32 -0.44 1.59
C SER A 241 16.29 -1.27 2.87
N LEU A 242 16.65 -2.56 2.80
CA LEU A 242 16.67 -3.47 3.94
C LEU A 242 18.07 -3.61 4.58
N ASP A 243 19.14 -3.11 3.95
CA ASP A 243 20.54 -3.23 4.44
C ASP A 243 20.78 -2.64 5.85
N GLY A 244 19.82 -1.89 6.41
CA GLY A 244 19.90 -1.26 7.73
C GLY A 244 19.13 -1.94 8.86
N TYR A 245 18.50 -3.10 8.61
CA TYR A 245 17.69 -3.86 9.59
C TYR A 245 18.24 -5.27 9.79
#